data_AF-A0A231W0F0-F1
#
_entry.id   AF-A0A231W0F0-F1
#
_cell.length_a   1.000
_cell.length_b   1.000
_cell.length_c   1.000
_cell.angle_alpha   90.00
_cell.angle_beta   90.00
_cell.angle_gamma   90.00
#
_symmetry.space_group_name_H-M   'P 1'
#
loop_
_entity.id
_entity.type
_entity.pdbx_description
1 polymer ?
#
loop_
_entity_poly.entity_id
_entity_poly.type
_entity_poly.pdbx_seq_one_letter_code
_entity_poly.pdbx_strand_id
1 'polypeptide(L)'
;MKELFRILRESDKLGYKLSAICGVNWLIRQAFKWQFLVFEMIACAVLIKEISAILEISSDYLVSLMVLFILASPFLKLRFGVERFIFYFMRNFVLLWIFSKALDFPFQENESELWILMFLFSIGIYQFMEWFQAKLFQRYLFKNILNKDYLGIRKLKDKLPPKINLFTDADEGDANQRMMTINQRAVKKDYQDIVELSFLNYKRFTGLSHYRVTWKGFEAPFKSPLKKRFSDVDEMYHLVFRVYPFGKRINLYFKLIRLDLSRRKAFTVEGVKVRLVNE
;
A
#
# COMPACT_ATOMS: atom_id res chain seq x y z
N MET A 1 -15.79 28.51 15.66
CA MET A 1 -15.83 27.49 16.75
C MET A 1 -17.21 26.91 17.00
N LYS A 2 -18.28 27.71 17.22
CA LYS A 2 -19.63 27.18 17.49
C LYS A 2 -20.19 26.24 16.41
N GLU A 3 -19.90 26.52 15.15
CA GLU A 3 -20.35 25.71 14.01
C GLU A 3 -19.62 24.37 13.89
N LEU A 4 -18.30 24.37 14.15
CA LEU A 4 -17.51 23.15 14.29
C LEU A 4 -18.01 22.28 15.45
N PHE A 5 -18.36 22.88 16.60
CA PHE A 5 -18.94 22.16 17.73
C PHE A 5 -20.34 21.62 17.45
N ARG A 6 -21.18 22.33 16.69
CA ARG A 6 -22.49 21.82 16.23
C ARG A 6 -22.32 20.62 15.29
N ILE A 7 -21.42 20.75 14.31
CA ILE A 7 -21.04 19.66 13.40
C ILE A 7 -20.50 18.47 14.19
N LEU A 8 -19.71 18.69 15.24
CA LEU A 8 -19.15 17.64 16.09
C LEU A 8 -20.20 16.91 16.95
N ARG A 9 -21.32 17.57 17.23
CA ARG A 9 -22.41 17.05 18.05
C ARG A 9 -23.45 16.28 17.22
N GLU A 10 -23.58 16.63 15.93
CA GLU A 10 -24.47 15.99 14.96
C GLU A 10 -23.79 14.89 14.13
N SER A 11 -22.46 14.82 14.19
CA SER A 11 -21.66 13.91 13.37
C SER A 11 -21.70 12.47 13.84
N ASP A 12 -21.56 11.59 12.86
CA ASP A 12 -21.69 10.15 13.03
C ASP A 12 -20.57 9.59 13.92
N LYS A 13 -20.95 8.99 15.05
CA LYS A 13 -20.05 8.35 16.02
C LYS A 13 -19.14 7.31 15.35
N LEU A 14 -19.61 6.69 14.26
CA LEU A 14 -18.84 5.73 13.47
C LEU A 14 -17.74 6.40 12.63
N GLY A 15 -18.00 7.60 12.12
CA GLY A 15 -17.06 8.40 11.33
C GLY A 15 -15.82 8.77 12.13
N TYR A 16 -16.00 9.24 13.37
CA TYR A 16 -14.87 9.50 14.27
C TYR A 16 -14.13 8.24 14.67
N LYS A 17 -14.85 7.18 15.02
CA LYS A 17 -14.22 5.91 15.40
C LYS A 17 -13.33 5.39 14.27
N LEU A 18 -13.81 5.41 13.04
CA LEU A 18 -13.02 5.01 11.88
C LEU A 18 -11.84 5.94 11.64
N SER A 19 -12.05 7.25 11.73
CA SER A 19 -10.99 8.24 11.57
C SER A 19 -9.89 8.09 12.62
N ALA A 20 -10.25 7.84 13.87
CA ALA A 20 -9.32 7.56 14.95
C ALA A 20 -8.50 6.29 14.69
N ILE A 21 -9.14 5.20 14.23
CA ILE A 21 -8.43 3.97 13.89
C ILE A 21 -7.46 4.19 12.71
N CYS A 22 -7.87 4.95 11.70
CA CYS A 22 -6.99 5.31 10.59
C CYS A 22 -5.81 6.17 11.06
N GLY A 23 -6.07 7.17 11.92
CA GLY A 23 -5.07 8.05 12.50
C GLY A 23 -4.06 7.29 13.36
N VAL A 24 -4.53 6.41 14.24
CA VAL A 24 -3.66 5.54 15.05
C VAL A 24 -2.83 4.63 14.16
N ASN A 25 -3.43 3.96 13.16
CA ASN A 25 -2.67 3.12 12.24
C ASN A 25 -1.59 3.91 11.48
N TRP A 26 -1.90 5.14 11.06
CA TRP A 26 -0.91 6.02 10.42
C TRP A 26 0.19 6.45 11.40
N LEU A 27 -0.16 6.84 12.63
CA LEU A 27 0.79 7.26 13.66
C LEU A 27 1.77 6.15 14.03
N ILE A 28 1.28 4.92 14.25
CA ILE A 28 2.18 3.82 14.61
C ILE A 28 3.14 3.52 13.45
N ARG A 29 2.69 3.60 12.18
CA ARG A 29 3.58 3.47 11.02
C ARG A 29 4.64 4.57 10.98
N GLN A 30 4.29 5.80 11.30
CA GLN A 30 5.27 6.89 11.40
C GLN A 30 6.24 6.66 12.55
N ALA A 31 5.77 6.19 13.71
CA ALA A 31 6.62 5.94 14.88
C ALA A 31 7.73 4.93 14.56
N PHE A 32 7.40 3.77 13.99
CA PHE A 32 8.42 2.77 13.60
C PHE A 32 9.34 3.27 12.51
N LYS A 33 8.85 4.08 11.57
CA LYS A 33 9.69 4.71 10.55
C LYS A 33 10.71 5.66 11.18
N TRP A 34 10.28 6.50 12.12
CA TRP A 34 11.17 7.43 12.80
C TRP A 34 12.15 6.72 13.72
N GLN A 35 11.72 5.69 14.45
CA GLN A 35 12.61 4.81 15.21
C GLN A 35 13.71 4.24 14.30
N PHE A 36 13.33 3.69 13.14
CA PHE A 36 14.28 3.17 12.16
C PHE A 36 15.31 4.24 11.72
N LEU A 37 14.82 5.42 11.33
CA LEU A 37 15.70 6.51 10.89
C LEU A 37 16.64 7.01 12.00
N VAL A 38 16.20 7.02 13.26
CA VAL A 38 17.06 7.39 14.40
C VAL A 38 18.21 6.40 14.55
N PHE A 39 17.91 5.10 14.56
CA PHE A 39 18.96 4.07 14.66
C PHE A 39 19.87 4.06 13.44
N GLU A 40 19.35 4.39 12.25
CA GLU A 40 20.18 4.58 11.04
C GLU A 40 21.20 5.70 11.25
N MET A 41 20.79 6.88 11.73
CA MET A 41 21.72 7.99 11.99
C MET A 41 22.77 7.64 13.04
N ILE A 42 22.38 6.94 14.11
CA ILE A 42 23.32 6.51 15.16
C ILE A 42 24.33 5.51 14.60
N ALA A 43 23.86 4.48 13.88
CA ALA A 43 24.75 3.50 13.26
C ALA A 43 25.71 4.16 12.25
N CYS A 44 25.24 5.13 11.48
CA CYS A 44 26.10 5.90 10.58
C CYS A 44 27.20 6.67 11.33
N ALA A 45 26.88 7.29 12.47
CA ALA A 45 27.86 8.00 13.29
C ALA A 45 28.92 7.02 13.86
N VAL A 46 28.48 5.86 14.35
CA VAL A 46 29.37 4.79 14.82
C VAL A 46 30.27 4.29 13.70
N LEU A 47 29.72 3.98 12.52
CA LEU A 47 30.48 3.51 11.37
C LEU A 47 31.54 4.52 10.91
N ILE A 48 31.23 5.82 10.95
CA ILE A 48 32.21 6.86 10.59
C ILE A 48 33.41 6.84 11.56
N LYS A 49 33.16 6.69 12.86
CA LYS A 49 34.23 6.60 13.87
C LYS A 49 35.08 5.35 13.67
N GLU A 50 34.44 4.20 13.47
CA GLU A 50 35.13 2.92 13.22
C GLU A 50 35.97 2.96 11.94
N ILE A 51 35.40 3.44 10.83
CA ILE A 51 36.13 3.55 9.55
C ILE A 51 37.30 4.54 9.66
N SER A 52 37.10 5.66 10.36
CA SER A 52 38.14 6.67 10.61
C SER A 52 39.30 6.07 11.41
N ALA A 53 39.01 5.25 12.43
CA ALA A 53 40.02 4.55 13.22
C ALA A 53 40.77 3.49 12.40
N ILE A 54 40.07 2.67 11.62
CA ILE A 54 40.67 1.60 10.80
C ILE A 54 41.56 2.15 9.68
N LEU A 55 41.13 3.24 9.03
CA LEU A 55 41.85 3.82 7.90
C LEU A 55 42.87 4.90 8.32
N GLU A 56 42.92 5.26 9.61
CA GLU A 56 43.73 6.36 10.15
C GLU A 56 43.50 7.71 9.42
N ILE A 57 42.26 7.95 8.96
CA ILE A 57 41.86 9.19 8.26
C ILE A 57 41.03 10.06 9.22
N SER A 58 41.12 11.39 9.10
CA SER A 58 40.22 12.29 9.83
C SER A 58 38.74 11.99 9.54
N SER A 59 37.95 11.81 10.61
CA SER A 59 36.50 11.60 10.53
C SER A 59 35.77 12.77 9.85
N ASP A 60 36.35 13.97 9.82
CA ASP A 60 35.74 15.18 9.27
C ASP A 60 35.38 15.04 7.79
N TYR A 61 36.22 14.33 7.01
CA TYR A 61 35.95 14.08 5.59
C TYR A 61 34.72 13.19 5.40
N LEU A 62 34.58 12.14 6.22
CA LEU A 62 33.45 11.22 6.18
C LEU A 62 32.17 11.89 6.68
N VAL A 63 32.27 12.69 7.75
CA VAL A 63 31.15 13.51 8.26
C VAL A 63 30.69 14.48 7.18
N SER A 64 31.60 15.23 6.56
CA SER A 64 31.27 16.19 5.50
C SER A 64 30.57 15.52 4.31
N LEU A 65 31.07 14.36 3.87
CA LEU A 65 30.45 13.58 2.80
C LEU A 65 29.02 13.15 3.17
N MET A 66 28.83 12.69 4.42
CA MET A 66 27.53 12.24 4.90
C MET A 66 26.52 13.38 4.99
N VAL A 67 26.93 14.55 5.50
CA VAL A 67 26.11 15.76 5.57
C VAL A 67 25.68 16.19 4.16
N LEU A 68 26.60 16.21 3.20
CA LEU A 68 26.29 16.50 1.80
C LEU A 68 25.25 15.53 1.22
N PHE A 69 25.41 14.22 1.49
CA PHE A 69 24.45 13.21 1.03
C PHE A 69 23.05 13.42 1.63
N ILE A 70 22.97 13.68 2.94
CA ILE A 70 21.70 13.96 3.63
C ILE A 70 21.03 15.20 3.03
N LEU A 71 21.77 16.29 2.81
CA LEU A 71 21.24 17.54 2.25
C LEU A 71 20.87 17.43 0.76
N ALA A 72 21.58 16.60 -0.01
CA ALA A 72 21.30 16.41 -1.44
C ALA A 72 20.10 15.48 -1.68
N SER A 73 19.83 14.52 -0.79
CA SER A 73 18.78 13.51 -1.02
C SER A 73 17.34 14.04 -1.24
N PRO A 74 16.89 15.19 -0.68
CA PRO A 74 15.57 15.76 -0.98
C PRO A 74 15.44 16.22 -2.45
N PHE A 75 16.54 16.62 -3.11
CA PHE A 75 16.49 17.09 -4.50
C PHE A 75 16.02 15.98 -5.45
N LEU A 76 16.29 14.71 -5.13
CA LEU A 76 15.75 13.55 -5.86
C LEU A 76 14.22 13.45 -5.80
N LYS A 77 13.58 14.16 -4.86
CA LYS A 77 12.12 14.20 -4.68
C LYS A 77 11.44 15.38 -5.35
N LEU A 78 12.18 16.35 -5.91
CA LEU A 78 11.62 17.48 -6.66
C LEU A 78 10.74 17.02 -7.83
N ARG A 79 11.12 15.92 -8.51
CA ARG A 79 10.32 15.32 -9.60
C ARG A 79 8.90 14.89 -9.20
N PHE A 80 8.62 14.82 -7.90
CA PHE A 80 7.31 14.44 -7.36
C PHE A 80 6.54 15.62 -6.76
N GLY A 81 7.01 16.86 -6.98
CA GLY A 81 6.36 18.09 -6.54
C GLY A 81 7.09 18.79 -5.38
N VAL A 82 6.92 20.12 -5.33
CA VAL A 82 7.57 21.01 -4.35
C VAL A 82 7.14 20.67 -2.91
N GLU A 83 5.86 20.31 -2.69
CA GLU A 83 5.37 19.91 -1.36
C GLU A 83 6.13 18.72 -0.80
N ARG A 84 6.40 17.71 -1.63
CA ARG A 84 7.19 16.55 -1.22
C ARG A 84 8.63 16.96 -0.98
N PHE A 85 9.22 17.80 -1.82
CA PHE A 85 10.56 18.33 -1.55
C PHE A 85 10.64 18.98 -0.17
N ILE A 86 9.73 19.92 0.16
CA ILE A 86 9.71 20.62 1.46
C ILE A 86 9.61 19.62 2.62
N PHE A 87 8.70 18.64 2.54
CA PHE A 87 8.54 17.64 3.59
C PHE A 87 9.83 16.83 3.82
N TYR A 88 10.47 16.36 2.75
CA TYR A 88 11.71 15.59 2.84
C TYR A 88 12.90 16.44 3.29
N PHE A 89 12.94 17.71 2.88
CA PHE A 89 13.94 18.68 3.32
C PHE A 89 13.86 18.90 4.83
N MET A 90 12.67 19.26 5.36
CA MET A 90 12.45 19.43 6.81
C MET A 90 12.79 18.17 7.60
N ARG A 91 12.37 17.00 7.11
CA ARG A 91 12.71 15.70 7.71
C ARG A 91 14.23 15.52 7.81
N ASN A 92 14.97 15.86 6.77
CA ASN A 92 16.42 15.68 6.74
C ASN A 92 17.17 16.66 7.64
N PHE A 93 16.64 17.85 7.93
CA PHE A 93 17.18 18.71 9.00
C PHE A 93 17.10 18.04 10.37
N VAL A 94 15.97 17.38 10.66
CA VAL A 94 15.81 16.63 11.91
C VAL A 94 16.82 15.46 11.97
N LEU A 95 17.01 14.75 10.85
CA LEU A 95 18.00 13.67 10.76
C LEU A 95 19.43 14.18 10.95
N LEU A 96 19.77 15.33 10.36
CA LEU A 96 21.07 15.97 10.53
C LEU A 96 21.32 16.34 11.99
N TRP A 97 20.30 16.89 12.66
CA TRP A 97 20.39 17.21 14.08
C TRP A 97 20.61 15.96 14.96
N ILE A 98 19.87 14.87 14.69
CA ILE A 98 20.06 13.58 15.37
C ILE A 98 21.47 13.04 15.11
N PHE A 99 21.93 13.09 13.86
CA PHE A 99 23.24 12.61 13.45
C PHE A 99 24.38 13.39 14.13
N SER A 100 24.31 14.73 14.18
CA SER A 100 25.28 15.54 14.93
C SER A 100 25.32 15.17 16.41
N LYS A 101 24.15 14.97 17.03
CA LYS A 101 24.08 14.50 18.43
C LYS A 101 24.68 13.12 18.63
N ALA A 102 24.53 12.23 17.66
CA ALA A 102 25.15 10.91 17.69
C ALA A 102 26.68 11.01 17.54
N LEU A 103 27.20 11.89 16.67
CA LEU A 103 28.65 12.09 16.52
C LEU A 103 29.29 12.60 17.83
N ASP A 104 28.64 13.52 18.53
CA ASP A 104 29.12 14.06 19.80
C ASP A 104 29.05 13.03 20.95
N PHE A 105 28.28 11.95 20.78
CA PHE A 105 28.10 10.94 21.82
C PHE A 105 29.39 10.10 21.98
N PRO A 106 29.93 9.95 23.20
CA PRO A 106 31.15 9.21 23.46
C PRO A 106 30.87 7.70 23.50
N PHE A 107 30.62 7.09 22.33
CA PHE A 107 30.52 5.64 22.22
C PHE A 107 31.83 4.99 22.67
N GLN A 108 31.75 4.08 23.64
CA GLN A 108 32.88 3.22 23.98
C GLN A 108 33.08 2.17 22.87
N GLU A 109 34.31 1.70 22.64
CA GLU A 109 34.60 0.70 21.59
C GLU A 109 33.79 -0.60 21.74
N ASN A 110 33.45 -0.99 22.97
CA ASN A 110 32.59 -2.14 23.25
C ASN A 110 31.08 -1.88 22.99
N GLU A 111 30.67 -0.63 22.79
CA GLU A 111 29.29 -0.24 22.50
C GLU A 111 29.00 -0.13 21.00
N SER A 112 30.02 0.00 20.15
CA SER A 112 29.83 0.16 18.69
C SER A 112 29.11 -1.04 18.08
N GLU A 113 29.52 -2.25 18.45
CA GLU A 113 28.85 -3.51 18.05
C GLU A 113 27.37 -3.54 18.49
N LEU A 114 27.07 -3.06 19.70
CA LEU A 114 25.70 -3.01 20.22
C LEU A 114 24.82 -2.06 19.39
N TRP A 115 25.32 -0.88 19.03
CA TRP A 115 24.57 0.08 18.23
C TRP A 115 24.31 -0.41 16.80
N ILE A 116 25.29 -1.08 16.20
CA ILE A 116 25.13 -1.75 14.89
C ILE A 116 24.07 -2.86 15.00
N LEU A 117 24.12 -3.67 16.06
CA LEU A 117 23.15 -4.72 16.31
C LEU A 117 21.72 -4.15 16.50
N MET A 118 21.58 -3.06 17.28
CA MET A 118 20.30 -2.36 17.46
C MET A 118 19.74 -1.83 16.14
N PHE A 119 20.60 -1.31 15.26
CA PHE A 119 20.19 -0.89 13.92
C PHE A 119 19.67 -2.07 13.08
N LEU A 120 20.36 -3.22 13.08
CA LEU A 120 19.90 -4.42 12.38
C LEU A 120 18.55 -4.91 12.92
N PHE A 121 18.37 -4.93 14.24
CA PHE A 121 17.07 -5.24 14.85
C PHE A 121 16.00 -4.22 14.46
N SER A 122 16.34 -2.93 14.40
CA SER A 122 15.44 -1.86 13.99
C SER A 122 14.94 -2.05 12.56
N ILE A 123 15.80 -2.49 11.63
CA ILE A 123 15.40 -2.89 10.27
C ILE A 123 14.33 -3.99 10.33
N GLY A 124 14.61 -5.05 11.09
CA GLY A 124 13.70 -6.20 11.23
C GLY A 124 12.35 -5.80 11.81
N ILE A 125 12.36 -5.01 12.89
CA ILE A 125 11.14 -4.48 13.53
C ILE A 125 10.37 -3.60 12.56
N TYR A 126 11.02 -2.67 11.87
CA TYR A 126 10.36 -1.78 10.93
C TYR A 126 9.66 -2.55 9.80
N GLN A 127 10.37 -3.50 9.17
CA GLN A 127 9.81 -4.34 8.11
C GLN A 127 8.66 -5.22 8.60
N PHE A 128 8.84 -5.86 9.75
CA PHE A 128 7.81 -6.70 10.37
C PHE A 128 6.56 -5.87 10.68
N MET A 129 6.72 -4.70 11.29
CA MET A 129 5.61 -3.84 11.67
C MET A 129 4.89 -3.24 10.46
N GLU A 130 5.61 -2.89 9.40
CA GLU A 130 5.00 -2.43 8.14
C GLU A 130 4.08 -3.52 7.54
N TRP A 131 4.55 -4.77 7.51
CA TRP A 131 3.75 -5.90 7.06
C TRP A 131 2.59 -6.22 8.00
N PHE A 132 2.86 -6.33 9.30
CA PHE A 132 1.90 -6.75 10.32
C PHE A 132 0.75 -5.74 10.45
N GLN A 133 1.05 -4.44 10.50
CA GLN A 133 0.03 -3.41 10.57
C GLN A 133 -0.83 -3.36 9.32
N ALA A 134 -0.23 -3.48 8.13
CA ALA A 134 -0.99 -3.54 6.89
C ALA A 134 -1.98 -4.70 6.89
N LYS A 135 -1.56 -5.89 7.39
CA LYS A 135 -2.43 -7.06 7.53
C LYS A 135 -3.53 -6.87 8.57
N LEU A 136 -3.21 -6.34 9.74
CA LEU A 136 -4.19 -6.06 10.80
C LEU A 136 -5.24 -5.05 10.33
N PHE A 137 -4.80 -3.95 9.72
CA PHE A 137 -5.70 -2.93 9.22
C PHE A 137 -6.60 -3.48 8.11
N GLN A 138 -6.05 -4.21 7.13
CA GLN A 138 -6.85 -4.88 6.11
C GLN A 138 -7.88 -5.84 6.72
N ARG A 139 -7.49 -6.64 7.72
CA ARG A 139 -8.40 -7.56 8.41
C ARG A 139 -9.54 -6.79 9.09
N TYR A 140 -9.22 -5.67 9.75
CA TYR A 140 -10.22 -4.79 10.34
C TYR A 140 -11.19 -4.24 9.28
N LEU A 141 -10.67 -3.75 8.14
CA LEU A 141 -11.50 -3.23 7.05
C LEU A 141 -12.45 -4.29 6.51
N PHE A 142 -11.97 -5.49 6.18
CA PHE A 142 -12.82 -6.56 5.65
C PHE A 142 -13.79 -7.13 6.69
N LYS A 143 -13.41 -7.09 7.97
CA LYS A 143 -14.30 -7.54 9.05
C LYS A 143 -15.45 -6.56 9.28
N ASN A 144 -15.20 -5.25 9.24
CA ASN A 144 -16.16 -4.26 9.73
C ASN A 144 -16.75 -3.35 8.64
N ILE A 145 -16.03 -3.05 7.56
CA ILE A 145 -16.35 -1.94 6.65
C ILE A 145 -16.58 -2.42 5.22
N LEU A 146 -15.71 -3.29 4.71
CA LEU A 146 -15.75 -3.72 3.32
C LEU A 146 -16.32 -5.14 3.21
N ASN A 147 -17.14 -5.37 2.19
CA ASN A 147 -17.70 -6.68 1.91
C ASN A 147 -16.71 -7.51 1.08
N LYS A 148 -15.91 -8.32 1.80
CA LYS A 148 -14.86 -9.15 1.20
C LYS A 148 -15.38 -10.12 0.12
N ASP A 149 -16.54 -10.75 0.37
CA ASP A 149 -17.10 -11.77 -0.51
C ASP A 149 -17.64 -11.16 -1.80
N TYR A 150 -18.34 -10.03 -1.68
CA TYR A 150 -18.80 -9.26 -2.84
C TYR A 150 -17.63 -8.75 -3.70
N LEU A 151 -16.54 -8.29 -3.07
CA LEU A 151 -15.32 -7.87 -3.77
C LEU A 151 -14.55 -9.04 -4.42
N GLY A 152 -14.96 -10.29 -4.20
CA GLY A 152 -14.31 -11.47 -4.77
C GLY A 152 -12.91 -11.73 -4.24
N ILE A 153 -12.56 -11.18 -3.08
CA ILE A 153 -11.25 -11.37 -2.44
C ILE A 153 -11.28 -12.70 -1.69
N ARG A 154 -10.52 -13.68 -2.15
CA ARG A 154 -10.50 -15.01 -1.53
C ARG A 154 -9.13 -15.69 -1.63
N LYS A 155 -8.92 -16.75 -0.85
CA LYS A 155 -7.84 -17.71 -1.07
C LYS A 155 -8.24 -18.71 -2.15
N LEU A 156 -7.27 -19.32 -2.81
CA LEU A 156 -7.52 -20.31 -3.89
C LEU A 156 -8.40 -21.48 -3.44
N LYS A 157 -8.27 -21.89 -2.17
CA LYS A 157 -9.04 -22.98 -1.54
C LYS A 157 -10.44 -22.57 -1.08
N ASP A 158 -10.75 -21.28 -1.04
CA ASP A 158 -12.06 -20.78 -0.65
C ASP A 158 -13.05 -20.95 -1.81
N LYS A 159 -14.35 -21.01 -1.51
CA LYS A 159 -15.43 -21.06 -2.53
C LYS A 159 -15.31 -19.90 -3.52
N LEU A 160 -15.72 -20.14 -4.76
CA LEU A 160 -15.78 -19.11 -5.80
C LEU A 160 -16.67 -17.93 -5.35
N PRO A 161 -16.42 -16.72 -5.88
CA PRO A 161 -17.27 -15.56 -5.58
C PRO A 161 -18.75 -15.85 -5.85
N PRO A 162 -19.67 -15.26 -5.07
CA PRO A 162 -21.10 -15.39 -5.31
C PRO A 162 -21.49 -14.84 -6.69
N LYS A 163 -22.66 -15.25 -7.21
CA LYS A 163 -23.18 -14.73 -8.49
C LYS A 163 -23.27 -13.20 -8.51
N ILE A 164 -23.63 -12.62 -7.37
CA ILE A 164 -23.64 -11.16 -7.17
C ILE A 164 -22.28 -10.76 -6.62
N ASN A 165 -21.43 -10.19 -7.49
CA ASN A 165 -20.09 -9.74 -7.11
C ASN A 165 -19.70 -8.47 -7.89
N LEU A 166 -18.56 -7.88 -7.51
CA LEU A 166 -18.02 -6.70 -8.16
C LEU A 166 -17.89 -6.84 -9.69
N PHE A 167 -17.44 -8.01 -10.16
CA PHE A 167 -17.15 -8.22 -11.58
C PHE A 167 -18.42 -8.31 -12.41
N THR A 168 -19.50 -8.90 -11.87
CA THR A 168 -20.80 -8.93 -12.55
C THR A 168 -21.47 -7.57 -12.54
N ASP A 169 -21.40 -6.86 -11.42
CA ASP A 169 -22.04 -5.54 -11.30
C ASP A 169 -21.26 -4.47 -12.05
N ALA A 170 -19.97 -4.68 -12.34
CA ALA A 170 -19.16 -3.81 -13.18
C ALA A 170 -19.58 -3.83 -14.66
N ASP A 171 -20.23 -4.92 -15.11
CA ASP A 171 -20.73 -5.06 -16.48
C ASP A 171 -22.07 -4.31 -16.69
N GLU A 172 -22.64 -3.69 -15.65
CA GLU A 172 -23.84 -2.84 -15.74
C GLU A 172 -23.60 -1.66 -16.70
N GLY A 173 -24.56 -1.47 -17.61
CA GLY A 173 -24.46 -0.52 -18.72
C GLY A 173 -24.72 0.92 -18.28
N ASP A 174 -25.66 1.13 -17.36
CA ASP A 174 -25.92 2.45 -16.77
C ASP A 174 -24.85 2.78 -15.72
N ALA A 175 -24.05 3.82 -15.99
CA ALA A 175 -22.96 4.24 -15.12
C ALA A 175 -23.44 4.66 -13.70
N ASN A 176 -24.61 5.29 -13.58
CA ASN A 176 -25.17 5.71 -12.30
C ASN A 176 -25.65 4.51 -11.50
N GLN A 177 -26.39 3.60 -12.16
CA GLN A 177 -26.85 2.37 -11.54
C GLN A 177 -25.68 1.49 -11.10
N ARG A 178 -24.66 1.35 -11.96
CA ARG A 178 -23.42 0.64 -11.67
C ARG A 178 -22.72 1.21 -10.43
N MET A 179 -22.51 2.53 -10.41
CA MET A 179 -21.85 3.20 -9.29
C MET A 179 -22.62 3.00 -7.99
N MET A 180 -23.93 3.24 -7.98
CA MET A 180 -24.77 3.07 -6.79
C MET A 180 -24.75 1.63 -6.28
N THR A 181 -24.97 0.66 -7.17
CA THR A 181 -25.03 -0.77 -6.82
C THR A 181 -23.71 -1.25 -6.24
N ILE A 182 -22.59 -0.93 -6.89
CA ILE A 182 -21.27 -1.35 -6.42
C ILE A 182 -20.95 -0.73 -5.06
N ASN A 183 -21.22 0.57 -4.88
CA ASN A 183 -20.92 1.26 -3.64
C ASN A 183 -21.73 0.68 -2.46
N GLN A 184 -23.03 0.45 -2.67
CA GLN A 184 -23.92 -0.17 -1.68
C GLN A 184 -23.50 -1.61 -1.31
N ARG A 185 -23.00 -2.40 -2.28
CA ARG A 185 -22.63 -3.80 -2.01
C ARG A 185 -21.20 -3.95 -1.50
N ALA A 186 -20.29 -3.05 -1.90
CA ALA A 186 -18.88 -3.06 -1.49
C ALA A 186 -18.66 -2.58 -0.05
N VAL A 187 -19.47 -1.64 0.42
CA VAL A 187 -19.40 -1.09 1.78
C VAL A 187 -20.55 -1.67 2.62
N LYS A 188 -20.22 -2.18 3.81
CA LYS A 188 -21.21 -2.70 4.75
C LYS A 188 -22.15 -1.59 5.21
N LYS A 189 -23.42 -1.94 5.41
CA LYS A 189 -24.55 -1.00 5.66
C LYS A 189 -24.23 0.08 6.69
N ASP A 190 -23.66 -0.31 7.83
CA ASP A 190 -23.34 0.60 8.95
C ASP A 190 -22.33 1.69 8.59
N TYR A 191 -21.56 1.52 7.52
CA TYR A 191 -20.49 2.45 7.10
C TYR A 191 -20.81 3.21 5.81
N GLN A 192 -21.96 2.99 5.17
CA GLN A 192 -22.27 3.57 3.85
C GLN A 192 -22.40 5.10 3.87
N ASP A 193 -22.78 5.70 4.99
CA ASP A 193 -22.93 7.15 5.13
C ASP A 193 -21.58 7.88 5.29
N ILE A 194 -20.52 7.13 5.64
CA ILE A 194 -19.20 7.67 5.95
C ILE A 194 -18.09 7.08 5.07
N VAL A 195 -18.30 5.97 4.39
CA VAL A 195 -17.34 5.35 3.47
C VAL A 195 -17.92 5.26 2.08
N GLU A 196 -17.10 5.56 1.08
CA GLU A 196 -17.50 5.56 -0.32
C GLU A 196 -16.44 4.92 -1.20
N LEU A 197 -16.85 4.13 -2.19
CA LEU A 197 -16.01 3.82 -3.34
C LEU A 197 -16.00 5.01 -4.30
N SER A 198 -14.91 5.78 -4.31
CA SER A 198 -14.83 7.01 -5.09
C SER A 198 -14.21 6.83 -6.48
N PHE A 199 -13.36 5.80 -6.65
CA PHE A 199 -12.80 5.49 -7.96
C PHE A 199 -12.82 3.99 -8.23
N LEU A 200 -13.26 3.66 -9.44
CA LEU A 200 -13.21 2.34 -10.05
C LEU A 200 -12.51 2.50 -11.40
N ASN A 201 -11.19 2.27 -11.44
CA ASN A 201 -10.47 2.21 -12.72
C ASN A 201 -10.36 0.76 -13.16
N TYR A 202 -10.64 0.48 -14.42
CA TYR A 202 -10.56 -0.84 -15.01
C TYR A 202 -9.44 -0.91 -16.06
N LYS A 203 -8.69 -2.00 -16.06
CA LYS A 203 -7.70 -2.33 -17.09
C LYS A 203 -7.96 -3.73 -17.63
N ARG A 204 -8.01 -3.85 -18.95
CA ARG A 204 -8.14 -5.12 -19.66
C ARG A 204 -6.78 -5.55 -20.18
N PHE A 205 -6.32 -6.73 -19.80
CA PHE A 205 -5.11 -7.33 -20.33
C PHE A 205 -5.49 -8.33 -21.41
N THR A 206 -5.12 -8.04 -22.65
CA THR A 206 -5.30 -8.95 -23.79
C THR A 206 -4.00 -9.71 -24.05
N GLY A 207 -4.13 -10.96 -24.49
CA GLY A 207 -3.01 -11.82 -24.84
C GLY A 207 -3.31 -12.64 -26.08
N LEU A 208 -2.26 -13.14 -26.71
CA LEU A 208 -2.38 -13.98 -27.89
C LEU A 208 -2.76 -15.41 -27.47
N SER A 209 -3.96 -15.85 -27.84
CA SER A 209 -4.41 -17.23 -27.66
C SER A 209 -4.29 -18.01 -28.96
N HIS A 210 -3.74 -19.21 -28.85
CA HIS A 210 -3.62 -20.17 -29.92
C HIS A 210 -4.65 -21.28 -29.70
N TYR A 211 -5.49 -21.53 -30.70
CA TYR A 211 -6.47 -22.62 -30.62
C TYR A 211 -6.54 -23.38 -31.94
N ARG A 212 -7.00 -24.62 -31.84
CA ARG A 212 -7.24 -25.51 -32.97
C ARG A 212 -8.73 -25.82 -33.02
N VAL A 213 -9.33 -25.66 -34.20
CA VAL A 213 -10.75 -25.98 -34.39
C VAL A 213 -10.83 -27.45 -34.79
N THR A 214 -11.29 -28.30 -33.88
CA THR A 214 -11.68 -29.67 -34.20
C THR A 214 -13.08 -29.63 -34.81
N TRP A 215 -13.18 -29.91 -36.11
CA TRP A 215 -14.48 -30.09 -36.76
C TRP A 215 -15.08 -31.43 -36.30
N LYS A 216 -16.38 -31.45 -36.00
CA LYS A 216 -17.09 -32.66 -35.57
C LYS A 216 -16.93 -33.75 -36.64
N GLY A 217 -16.25 -34.83 -36.27
CA GLY A 217 -16.34 -36.11 -36.98
C GLY A 217 -15.13 -36.58 -37.79
N PHE A 218 -14.06 -35.79 -37.99
CA PHE A 218 -12.90 -36.27 -38.76
C PHE A 218 -11.54 -35.89 -38.14
N GLU A 219 -10.77 -36.96 -37.92
CA GLU A 219 -9.35 -37.17 -37.66
C GLU A 219 -8.40 -36.00 -37.32
N ALA A 220 -7.64 -36.28 -36.24
CA ALA A 220 -6.35 -35.72 -35.84
C ALA A 220 -6.31 -34.21 -35.48
N PRO A 221 -6.36 -33.86 -34.17
CA PRO A 221 -6.09 -32.49 -33.69
C PRO A 221 -4.70 -31.95 -34.11
N PHE A 222 -3.84 -32.80 -34.67
CA PHE A 222 -2.51 -32.44 -35.15
C PHE A 222 -2.45 -31.80 -36.55
N LYS A 223 -3.47 -31.98 -37.42
CA LYS A 223 -3.45 -31.49 -38.82
C LYS A 223 -4.16 -30.14 -39.05
N SER A 224 -4.95 -29.64 -38.10
CA SER A 224 -5.66 -28.35 -38.25
C SER A 224 -4.71 -27.14 -38.08
N PRO A 225 -4.78 -26.10 -38.92
CA PRO A 225 -3.93 -24.92 -38.79
C PRO A 225 -4.17 -24.21 -37.45
N LEU A 226 -3.07 -23.87 -36.77
CA LEU A 226 -3.09 -23.16 -35.49
C LEU A 226 -3.63 -21.74 -35.72
N LYS A 227 -4.85 -21.46 -35.23
CA LYS A 227 -5.44 -20.13 -35.32
C LYS A 227 -4.98 -19.26 -34.16
N LYS A 228 -4.76 -17.98 -34.45
CA LYS A 228 -4.40 -16.95 -33.46
C LYS A 228 -5.57 -16.02 -33.24
N ARG A 229 -5.85 -15.66 -32.00
CA ARG A 229 -6.82 -14.61 -31.64
C ARG A 229 -6.33 -13.88 -30.40
N PHE A 230 -6.59 -12.59 -30.31
CA PHE A 230 -6.49 -11.88 -29.03
C PHE A 230 -7.65 -12.30 -28.13
N SER A 231 -7.33 -12.75 -26.93
CA SER A 231 -8.29 -13.06 -25.88
C SER A 231 -7.97 -12.26 -24.64
N ASP A 232 -8.99 -11.98 -23.83
CA ASP A 232 -8.78 -11.34 -22.54
C ASP A 232 -8.17 -12.32 -21.56
N VAL A 233 -6.99 -11.98 -21.08
CA VAL A 233 -6.23 -12.78 -20.13
C VAL A 233 -6.63 -12.42 -18.71
N ASP A 234 -6.81 -11.13 -18.42
CA ASP A 234 -7.25 -10.68 -17.10
C ASP A 234 -7.91 -9.29 -17.16
N GLU A 235 -8.66 -9.01 -16.12
CA GLU A 235 -9.31 -7.73 -15.88
C GLU A 235 -8.94 -7.25 -14.48
N MET A 236 -8.30 -6.09 -14.42
CA MET A 236 -7.79 -5.50 -13.19
C MET A 236 -8.60 -4.26 -12.81
N TYR A 237 -9.20 -4.31 -11.63
CA TYR A 237 -9.99 -3.24 -11.06
C TYR A 237 -9.21 -2.57 -9.93
N HIS A 238 -8.97 -1.27 -10.07
CA HIS A 238 -8.33 -0.44 -9.07
C HIS A 238 -9.39 0.37 -8.32
N LEU A 239 -9.72 -0.09 -7.11
CA LEU A 239 -10.70 0.53 -6.22
C LEU A 239 -10.02 1.50 -5.28
N VAL A 240 -10.59 2.69 -5.11
CA VAL A 240 -10.15 3.65 -4.09
C VAL A 240 -11.32 4.01 -3.19
N PHE A 241 -11.21 3.66 -1.91
CA PHE A 241 -12.19 3.99 -0.89
C PHE A 241 -11.80 5.27 -0.16
N ARG A 242 -12.78 6.11 0.14
CA ARG A 242 -12.63 7.34 0.94
C ARG A 242 -13.47 7.27 2.20
N VAL A 243 -13.01 7.95 3.25
CA VAL A 243 -13.77 8.17 4.49
C VAL A 243 -14.16 9.64 4.59
N TYR A 244 -15.40 9.89 4.99
CA TYR A 244 -15.98 11.18 5.32
C TYR A 244 -16.21 11.22 6.84
N PRO A 245 -15.29 11.79 7.63
CA PRO A 245 -15.32 11.73 9.10
C PRO A 245 -16.58 12.32 9.72
N PHE A 246 -17.18 13.30 9.03
CA PHE A 246 -18.37 14.02 9.46
C PHE A 246 -19.60 13.68 8.59
N GLY A 247 -19.55 12.56 7.86
CA GLY A 247 -20.54 12.18 6.86
C GLY A 247 -20.39 12.93 5.53
N LYS A 248 -21.04 12.42 4.48
CA LYS A 248 -20.94 12.93 3.10
C LYS A 248 -21.45 14.36 2.90
N ARG A 249 -22.19 14.92 3.87
CA ARG A 249 -22.68 16.32 3.84
C ARG A 249 -21.54 17.34 3.85
N ILE A 250 -20.42 16.97 4.46
CA ILE A 250 -19.24 17.82 4.53
C ILE A 250 -18.20 17.24 3.57
N ASN A 251 -17.74 18.06 2.62
CA ASN A 251 -16.75 17.66 1.63
C ASN A 251 -15.33 17.60 2.22
N LEU A 252 -15.18 16.91 3.35
CA LEU A 252 -13.92 16.64 4.03
C LEU A 252 -13.73 15.14 4.05
N TYR A 253 -12.72 14.66 3.36
CA TYR A 253 -12.46 13.25 3.21
C TYR A 253 -10.96 12.92 3.17
N PHE A 254 -10.63 11.67 3.46
CA PHE A 254 -9.30 11.13 3.23
C PHE A 254 -9.38 9.73 2.63
N LYS A 255 -8.29 9.28 2.01
CA LYS A 255 -8.20 7.94 1.39
C LYS A 255 -8.09 6.85 2.45
N LEU A 256 -9.03 5.91 2.45
CA LEU A 256 -9.04 4.74 3.35
C LEU A 256 -8.03 3.68 2.90
N ILE A 257 -8.23 3.16 1.69
CA ILE A 257 -7.43 2.09 1.11
C ILE A 257 -7.56 2.12 -0.41
N ARG A 258 -6.52 1.62 -1.09
CA ARG A 258 -6.60 1.23 -2.50
C ARG A 258 -6.55 -0.29 -2.57
N LEU A 259 -7.51 -0.89 -3.26
CA LEU A 259 -7.53 -2.33 -3.53
C LEU A 259 -7.38 -2.56 -5.03
N ASP A 260 -6.46 -3.44 -5.38
CA ASP A 260 -6.25 -3.87 -6.75
C ASP A 260 -6.75 -5.32 -6.88
N LEU A 261 -7.80 -5.51 -7.66
CA LEU A 261 -8.52 -6.78 -7.78
C LEU A 261 -8.38 -7.33 -9.20
N SER A 262 -8.17 -8.64 -9.31
CA SER A 262 -8.05 -9.35 -10.60
C SER A 262 -9.22 -10.32 -10.73
N ARG A 263 -9.97 -10.20 -11.84
CA ARG A 263 -11.08 -11.12 -12.16
C ARG A 263 -10.55 -12.53 -12.30
N ARG A 264 -9.42 -12.72 -12.99
CA ARG A 264 -8.81 -14.05 -13.14
C ARG A 264 -8.48 -14.66 -11.78
N LYS A 265 -7.82 -13.93 -10.88
CA LYS A 265 -7.51 -14.44 -9.53
C LYS A 265 -8.76 -14.78 -8.73
N ALA A 266 -9.82 -14.00 -8.88
CA ALA A 266 -11.09 -14.26 -8.18
C ALA A 266 -11.73 -15.58 -8.64
N PHE A 267 -11.66 -15.93 -9.93
CA PHE A 267 -12.33 -17.11 -10.50
C PHE A 267 -11.43 -18.32 -10.77
N THR A 268 -10.12 -18.26 -10.48
CA THR A 268 -9.21 -19.40 -10.67
C THR A 268 -9.27 -20.40 -9.51
N VAL A 269 -9.55 -21.67 -9.79
CA VAL A 269 -9.54 -22.76 -8.78
C VAL A 269 -8.21 -23.53 -8.85
N GLU A 270 -7.72 -24.00 -7.70
CA GLU A 270 -6.54 -24.88 -7.61
C GLU A 270 -6.77 -26.15 -8.46
N GLY A 271 -5.90 -26.41 -9.45
CA GLY A 271 -6.04 -27.55 -10.38
C GLY A 271 -6.07 -27.16 -11.87
N VAL A 272 -6.34 -25.90 -12.21
CA VAL A 272 -6.17 -25.40 -13.59
C VAL A 272 -4.71 -24.96 -13.78
N LYS A 273 -3.84 -25.86 -14.26
CA LYS A 273 -2.53 -25.48 -14.80
C LYS A 273 -2.74 -24.65 -16.06
N VAL A 274 -2.80 -23.33 -15.92
CA VAL A 274 -2.70 -22.43 -17.06
C VAL A 274 -1.22 -22.28 -17.39
N ARG A 275 -0.79 -22.89 -18.51
CA ARG A 275 0.54 -22.64 -19.08
C ARG A 275 0.64 -21.15 -19.39
N LEU A 276 1.42 -20.42 -18.60
CA LEU A 276 1.98 -19.14 -19.03
C LEU A 276 3.14 -19.50 -19.95
N VAL A 277 3.02 -19.19 -21.23
CA VAL A 277 4.18 -19.14 -22.13
C VAL A 277 4.83 -17.79 -21.83
N ASN A 278 6.03 -17.86 -21.24
CA ASN A 278 6.96 -16.79 -20.87
C ASN A 278 6.87 -16.32 -19.40
N GLU A 279 7.62 -17.01 -18.55
CA GLU A 279 8.52 -16.38 -17.57
C GLU A 279 9.91 -16.26 -18.23
#